data_AF-A0A534LBA6-F1
#
_entry.id   AF-A0A534LBA6-F1
#
_cell.length_a   1.000
_cell.length_b   1.000
_cell.length_c   1.000
_cell.angle_alpha   90.00
_cell.angle_beta   90.00
_cell.angle_gamma   90.00
#
_symmetry.space_group_name_H-M   'P 1'
#
loop_
_entity.id
_entity.type
_entity.pdbx_description
1 polymer ?
#
loop_
_entity_poly.entity_id
_entity_poly.type
_entity_poly.pdbx_seq_one_letter_code
_entity_poly.pdbx_strand_id
1 'polypeptide(L)'
;MAIALTGIGLFLVFYYTAQTRPATKPWTSTAAMVLLATGLAGALLRVVEFRNWYALISGASFDSLIPLFQITAGLHLAVALAGSTATIVALYGLTRPGSLA
;
A
#
# COMPACT_ATOMS: atom_id res chain seq x y z
N MET A 1 -5.33 4.91 -8.48
CA MET A 1 -5.24 6.17 -7.74
C MET A 1 -5.69 6.02 -6.28
N ALA A 2 -6.82 5.36 -6.02
CA ALA A 2 -7.31 5.11 -4.66
C ALA A 2 -6.28 4.43 -3.74
N ILE A 3 -5.64 3.33 -4.15
CA ILE A 3 -4.73 2.55 -3.28
C ILE A 3 -3.53 3.38 -2.80
N ALA A 4 -2.91 4.18 -3.68
CA ALA A 4 -1.73 4.98 -3.33
C ALA A 4 -2.08 6.10 -2.33
N LEU A 5 -3.17 6.83 -2.58
CA LEU A 5 -3.64 7.90 -1.69
C LEU A 5 -4.14 7.33 -0.37
N THR A 6 -4.86 6.21 -0.39
CA THR A 6 -5.33 5.52 0.81
C THR A 6 -4.16 5.00 1.64
N GLY A 7 -3.13 4.41 1.02
CA GLY A 7 -1.94 3.94 1.75
C GLY A 7 -1.18 5.07 2.45
N ILE A 8 -0.95 6.19 1.76
CA ILE A 8 -0.29 7.37 2.33
C ILE A 8 -1.16 8.01 3.43
N GLY A 9 -2.47 8.14 3.19
CA GLY A 9 -3.41 8.69 4.17
C GLY A 9 -3.47 7.85 5.45
N LEU A 10 -3.59 6.52 5.32
CA LEU A 10 -3.60 5.60 6.46
C LEU A 10 -2.25 5.60 7.19
N PHE A 11 -1.12 5.72 6.47
CA PHE A 11 0.18 5.93 7.10
C PHE A 11 0.16 7.15 8.01
N LEU A 12 -0.27 8.32 7.52
CA LEU A 12 -0.31 9.55 8.32
C LEU A 12 -1.17 9.38 9.58
N VAL A 13 -2.34 8.76 9.44
CA VAL A 13 -3.27 8.52 10.55
C VAL A 13 -2.65 7.58 11.60
N PHE A 14 -2.14 6.42 11.17
CA PHE A 14 -1.60 5.41 12.10
C PHE A 14 -0.26 5.81 12.69
N TYR A 15 0.58 6.52 11.94
CA TYR A 15 1.84 7.04 12.44
C TYR A 15 1.61 8.12 13.49
N TYR A 16 0.65 9.03 13.26
CA TYR A 16 0.28 10.02 14.28
C TYR A 16 -0.29 9.37 15.54
N THR A 17 -1.20 8.39 15.39
CA THR A 17 -1.75 7.66 16.56
C THR A 17 -0.69 6.84 17.30
N ALA A 18 0.34 6.33 16.61
CA ALA A 18 1.47 5.66 17.25
C ALA A 18 2.27 6.60 18.16
N GLN A 19 2.36 7.90 17.84
CA GLN A 19 3.03 8.88 18.69
C GLN A 19 2.20 9.28 19.91
N THR A 20 0.87 9.29 19.79
CA THR A 20 -0.03 9.65 20.90
C THR A 20 -0.37 8.48 21.82
N ARG A 21 -0.13 7.23 21.39
CA ARG A 21 -0.35 6.01 22.19
C ARG A 21 0.92 5.16 22.31
N PRO A 22 1.82 5.47 23.26
CA PRO A 22 3.12 4.78 23.41
C PRO A 22 2.97 3.27 23.65
N ALA A 23 1.93 2.87 24.39
CA ALA A 23 1.69 1.47 24.75
C ALA A 23 1.40 0.56 23.53
N THR A 24 0.92 1.12 22.42
CA THR A 24 0.59 0.36 21.20
C THR A 24 1.51 0.70 20.02
N LYS A 25 2.45 1.63 20.23
CA LYS A 25 3.36 2.21 19.24
C LYS A 25 4.11 1.19 18.37
N PRO A 26 4.66 0.07 18.88
CA PRO A 26 5.40 -0.87 18.03
C PRO A 26 4.53 -1.47 16.91
N TRP A 27 3.26 -1.71 17.19
CA TRP A 27 2.32 -2.34 16.26
C TRP A 27 1.78 -1.33 15.24
N THR A 28 1.30 -0.19 15.73
CA THR A 28 0.76 0.88 14.88
C THR A 28 1.82 1.54 14.02
N SER A 29 3.05 1.72 14.52
CA SER A 29 4.15 2.28 13.73
C SER A 29 4.64 1.32 12.66
N THR A 30 4.79 0.02 12.95
CA THR A 30 5.21 -0.97 11.95
C THR A 30 4.17 -1.08 10.84
N ALA A 31 2.89 -1.15 11.20
CA ALA A 31 1.80 -1.18 10.24
C ALA A 31 1.73 0.11 9.40
N ALA A 32 1.96 1.28 10.01
CA ALA A 32 2.03 2.55 9.29
C ALA A 32 3.16 2.53 8.24
N MET A 33 4.35 2.03 8.59
CA MET A 33 5.47 1.94 7.63
C MET A 33 5.16 1.03 6.45
N VAL A 34 4.48 -0.09 6.69
CA VAL A 34 4.01 -0.97 5.61
C VAL A 34 2.98 -0.24 4.73
N LEU A 35 2.07 0.54 5.32
CA LEU A 35 1.10 1.33 4.56
C LEU A 35 1.76 2.40 3.69
N LEU A 36 2.81 3.08 4.19
CA LEU A 36 3.62 4.01 3.41
C LEU A 36 4.26 3.30 2.21
N ALA A 37 4.90 2.15 2.45
CA ALA A 37 5.53 1.36 1.39
C ALA A 37 4.50 0.91 0.34
N THR A 38 3.31 0.48 0.76
CA THR A 38 2.23 0.09 -0.17
C THR A 38 1.70 1.28 -0.96
N GLY A 39 1.63 2.47 -0.33
CA GLY A 39 1.25 3.71 -1.00
C GLY A 39 2.22 4.09 -2.10
N LEU A 40 3.53 4.05 -1.80
CA LEU A 40 4.61 4.31 -2.76
C LEU A 40 4.66 3.27 -3.88
N ALA A 41 4.54 1.98 -3.54
CA ALA A 41 4.49 0.91 -4.53
C ALA A 41 3.28 1.06 -5.46
N GLY A 42 2.11 1.39 -4.92
CA GLY A 42 0.91 1.66 -5.72
C GLY A 42 1.07 2.86 -6.65
N ALA A 43 1.82 3.90 -6.24
CA ALA A 43 2.13 5.03 -7.11
C ALA A 43 3.06 4.63 -8.26
N LEU A 44 4.12 3.86 -7.97
CA LEU A 44 5.06 3.35 -8.99
C LEU A 44 4.37 2.42 -9.99
N LEU A 45 3.54 1.49 -9.51
CA LEU A 45 2.79 0.59 -10.38
C LEU A 45 1.86 1.34 -11.33
N ARG A 46 1.33 2.49 -10.91
CA ARG A 46 0.52 3.34 -11.78
C ARG A 46 1.33 3.98 -12.90
N VAL A 47 2.58 4.37 -12.63
CA VAL A 47 3.51 4.87 -13.66
C VAL A 47 3.84 3.77 -14.66
N VAL A 48 4.09 2.55 -14.18
CA VAL A 48 4.34 1.38 -15.03
C VAL A 48 3.12 1.05 -15.90
N GLU A 49 1.93 1.06 -15.32
CA GLU A 49 0.68 0.84 -16.05
C GLU A 49 0.45 1.90 -17.13
N PHE A 50 0.70 3.18 -16.81
CA PHE A 50 0.63 4.26 -17.79
C PHE A 50 1.63 4.06 -18.93
N ARG A 51 2.87 3.65 -18.61
CA ARG A 51 3.89 3.33 -19.61
C ARG A 51 3.45 2.19 -20.53
N ASN A 52 2.85 1.15 -19.98
CA ASN A 52 2.35 0.00 -20.75
C ASN A 52 1.19 0.40 -21.67
N TRP A 53 0.25 1.22 -21.18
CA TRP A 53 -0.83 1.77 -22.00
C TRP A 53 -0.31 2.68 -23.11
N TYR A 54 0.65 3.55 -22.79
CA TYR A 54 1.28 4.42 -23.78
C TYR A 54 1.97 3.60 -24.88
N ALA A 55 2.72 2.56 -24.50
CA ALA A 55 3.37 1.66 -25.45
C ALA A 55 2.35 1.01 -26.41
N LEU A 56 1.24 0.53 -25.87
CA LEU A 56 0.15 -0.07 -26.67
C LEU A 56 -0.43 0.93 -27.68
N ILE A 57 -0.74 2.15 -27.24
CA ILE A 57 -1.30 3.21 -28.10
C ILE A 57 -0.27 3.67 -29.14
N SER A 58 1.03 3.65 -28.82
CA SER A 58 2.12 4.00 -29.73
C SER A 58 2.44 2.94 -30.78
N GLY A 59 1.68 1.84 -30.83
CA GLY A 59 1.80 0.81 -31.87
C GLY A 59 2.60 -0.44 -31.48
N ALA A 60 2.94 -0.63 -30.20
CA ALA A 60 3.52 -1.89 -29.75
C ALA A 60 2.51 -3.04 -29.89
N SER A 61 2.99 -4.24 -30.24
CA SER A 61 2.11 -5.39 -30.38
C SER A 61 1.53 -5.81 -29.02
N PHE A 62 0.22 -6.06 -28.99
CA PHE A 62 -0.47 -6.45 -27.76
C PHE A 62 0.15 -7.72 -27.14
N ASP A 63 0.49 -8.72 -27.96
CA ASP A 63 1.09 -9.98 -27.50
C ASP A 63 2.39 -9.79 -26.73
N SER A 64 3.18 -8.77 -27.07
CA SER A 64 4.42 -8.43 -26.34
C SER A 64 4.16 -7.77 -24.98
N LEU A 65 2.99 -7.13 -24.81
CA LEU A 65 2.62 -6.37 -23.61
C LEU A 65 1.75 -7.18 -22.62
N ILE A 66 1.08 -8.26 -23.07
CA ILE A 66 0.31 -9.17 -22.21
C ILE A 66 1.06 -9.54 -20.92
N PRO A 67 2.30 -10.05 -20.95
CA PRO A 67 3.00 -10.43 -19.72
C PRO A 67 3.26 -9.22 -18.80
N LEU A 68 3.52 -8.03 -19.36
CA LEU A 68 3.71 -6.81 -18.58
C LEU A 68 2.43 -6.39 -17.87
N PHE A 69 1.27 -6.47 -18.54
CA PHE A 69 -0.02 -6.21 -17.92
C PHE A 69 -0.35 -7.23 -16.82
N GLN A 70 -0.10 -8.52 -17.04
CA GLN A 70 -0.32 -9.57 -16.04
C GLN A 70 0.55 -9.37 -14.79
N ILE A 71 1.85 -9.09 -14.96
CA ILE A 71 2.77 -8.81 -13.85
C ILE A 71 2.30 -7.56 -13.09
N THR A 72 1.97 -6.48 -13.81
CA THR A 72 1.51 -5.23 -13.19
C THR A 72 0.21 -5.42 -12.41
N ALA A 73 -0.72 -6.23 -12.92
CA ALA A 73 -1.96 -6.58 -12.23
C ALA A 73 -1.70 -7.45 -10.98
N GLY A 74 -0.83 -8.45 -11.08
CA GLY A 74 -0.43 -9.29 -9.95
C GLY A 74 0.23 -8.49 -8.82
N LEU A 75 1.09 -7.53 -9.20
CA LEU A 75 1.73 -6.62 -8.24
C LEU A 75 0.71 -5.68 -7.57
N HIS A 76 -0.28 -5.18 -8.31
CA HIS A 76 -1.36 -4.38 -7.71
C HIS A 76 -2.14 -5.18 -6.66
N LEU A 77 -2.44 -6.43 -6.95
CA LEU A 77 -3.10 -7.35 -6.02
C LEU A 77 -2.26 -7.59 -4.75
N ALA A 78 -0.95 -7.86 -4.91
CA ALA A 78 -0.04 -8.04 -3.80
C ALA A 78 0.06 -6.78 -2.92
N VAL A 79 0.16 -5.60 -3.52
CA VAL A 79 0.18 -4.32 -2.81
C VAL A 79 -1.12 -4.08 -2.06
N ALA A 80 -2.28 -4.36 -2.68
CA ALA A 80 -3.58 -4.23 -2.04
C ALA A 80 -3.74 -5.19 -0.85
N LEU A 81 -3.26 -6.43 -0.97
CA LEU A 81 -3.28 -7.41 0.11
C LEU A 81 -2.37 -6.99 1.27
N ALA A 82 -1.16 -6.52 0.98
CA ALA A 82 -0.24 -6.01 1.99
C ALA A 82 -0.82 -4.78 2.72
N GLY A 83 -1.42 -3.84 1.98
CA GLY A 83 -2.06 -2.66 2.55
C GLY A 83 -3.27 -3.01 3.42
N SER A 84 -4.10 -3.96 2.98
CA SER A 84 -5.23 -4.47 3.76
C SER A 84 -4.77 -5.14 5.05
N THR A 85 -3.76 -6.00 4.97
CA THR A 85 -3.18 -6.69 6.13
C THR A 85 -2.59 -5.69 7.12
N ALA A 86 -1.83 -4.71 6.64
CA ALA A 86 -1.26 -3.66 7.49
C ALA A 86 -2.35 -2.82 8.16
N THR A 87 -3.44 -2.51 7.45
CA THR A 87 -4.59 -1.82 8.03
C THR A 87 -5.20 -2.63 9.18
N ILE A 88 -5.39 -3.93 9.01
CA ILE A 88 -5.91 -4.82 10.07
C ILE A 88 -4.96 -4.84 11.27
N VAL A 89 -3.65 -4.96 11.06
CA VAL A 89 -2.65 -4.95 12.14
C VAL A 89 -2.64 -3.61 12.87
N ALA A 90 -2.76 -2.49 12.15
CA ALA A 90 -2.86 -1.17 12.75
C ALA A 90 -4.13 -1.02 13.60
N LEU A 91 -5.28 -1.47 13.09
CA LEU A 91 -6.55 -1.45 13.80
C LEU A 91 -6.51 -2.34 15.05
N TYR A 92 -5.94 -3.55 14.95
CA TYR A 92 -5.69 -4.42 16.09
C TYR A 92 -4.77 -3.75 17.13
N GLY A 93 -3.72 -3.07 16.66
CA GLY A 93 -2.84 -2.28 17.50
C GLY A 93 -3.59 -1.17 18.25
N LEU A 94 -4.62 -0.57 17.66
CA LEU A 94 -5.44 0.46 18.33
C LEU A 94 -6.43 -0.10 19.36
N THR A 95 -6.93 -1.31 19.17
CA THR A 95 -7.96 -1.92 20.03
C THR A 95 -7.38 -2.72 21.18
N ARG A 96 -6.09 -3.08 21.15
CA ARG A 96 -5.46 -3.76 22.28
C ARG A 96 -5.40 -2.85 23.50
N PRO A 97 -5.70 -3.36 24.72
CA PRO A 97 -5.37 -2.64 25.93
C PRO A 97 -3.88 -2.35 25.95
N GLY A 98 -3.50 -1.08 26.19
CA GLY A 98 -2.14 -0.82 26.65
C GLY A 98 -1.93 -1.65 27.90
N SER A 99 -0.81 -2.37 28.01
CA SER A 99 -0.52 -3.17 29.20
C SER A 99 -0.83 -2.32 30.44
N LEU A 100 -1.76 -2.80 31.27
CA LEU A 100 -1.99 -2.24 32.59
C LEU A 100 -0.64 -2.33 33.31
N ALA A 101 0.03 -1.19 33.41
CA ALA A 101 1.10 -0.97 34.38
C ALA A 101 0.44 -0.65 35.72
#